data_AF-A0A3N5W1Z3-F1
#
_entry.id   AF-A0A3N5W1Z3-F1
#
_cell.length_a   1.000
_cell.length_b   1.000
_cell.length_c   1.000
_cell.angle_alpha   90.00
_cell.angle_beta   90.00
_cell.angle_gamma   90.00
#
_symmetry.space_group_name_H-M   'P 1'
#
loop_
_entity.id
_entity.type
_entity.pdbx_description
1 polymer ?
#
loop_
_entity_poly.entity_id
_entity_poly.type
_entity_poly.pdbx_seq_one_letter_code
_entity_poly.pdbx_strand_id
1 'polypeptide(L)'
;MSGSPQRVTFVLPAYPRYPIGGYRVVYEYANRLVARGHRVSVLQARRIPNRGPIPAGFRLGRLRRAAADLRDLVSKPAVRWMTVDERVRMLFAPNADEDHVPDGDAVVATAWQTAECVARYASDKGRGYYLIQGVEYLFQHTDGSDPITPRVEATWRLPLKKVAV
;
A
#
# COMPACT_ATOMS: atom_id res chain seq x y z
N MET A 1 3.63 29.22 -6.97
CA MET A 1 4.16 28.56 -8.18
C MET A 1 3.58 27.14 -8.23
N SER A 2 2.62 26.88 -9.11
CA SER A 2 2.14 25.50 -9.32
C SER A 2 3.16 24.79 -10.21
N GLY A 3 3.79 23.73 -9.70
CA GLY A 3 4.63 22.86 -10.54
C GLY A 3 3.81 22.21 -11.66
N SER A 4 4.49 21.65 -12.66
CA SER A 4 3.82 20.89 -13.72
C SER A 4 3.01 19.71 -13.15
N PRO A 5 1.86 19.36 -13.73
CA PRO A 5 1.09 18.17 -13.34
C PRO A 5 1.99 16.94 -13.30
N GLN A 6 1.92 16.21 -12.18
CA GLN A 6 2.73 15.00 -11.95
C GLN A 6 1.81 13.78 -11.93
N ARG A 7 2.35 12.62 -12.30
CA ARG A 7 1.74 11.29 -12.16
C ARG A 7 2.26 10.64 -10.89
N VAL A 8 1.38 10.43 -9.91
CA VAL A 8 1.72 9.87 -8.60
C VAL A 8 0.94 8.59 -8.38
N THR A 9 1.62 7.52 -7.96
CA THR A 9 0.97 6.26 -7.56
C THR A 9 1.22 5.96 -6.08
N PHE A 10 0.16 5.80 -5.29
CA PHE A 10 0.25 5.24 -3.94
C PHE A 10 0.07 3.72 -3.99
N VAL A 11 0.89 2.97 -3.24
CA VAL A 11 0.82 1.51 -3.15
C VAL A 11 0.39 1.10 -1.74
N LEU A 12 -0.80 0.50 -1.62
CA LEU A 12 -1.41 0.03 -0.38
C LEU A 12 -1.32 -1.51 -0.26
N PRO A 13 -1.12 -2.05 0.97
CA PRO A 13 -0.79 -3.46 1.19
C PRO A 13 -1.97 -4.44 1.09
N ALA A 14 -3.20 -3.95 0.97
CA ALA A 14 -4.41 -4.77 0.98
C ALA A 14 -5.61 -4.04 0.38
N TYR A 15 -6.68 -4.79 0.13
CA TYR A 15 -8.02 -4.28 -0.18
C TYR A 15 -8.72 -3.83 1.12
N PRO A 16 -9.13 -2.56 1.25
CA PRO A 16 -9.83 -2.05 2.43
C PRO A 16 -11.30 -2.41 2.35
N ARG A 17 -11.75 -3.28 3.24
CA ARG A 17 -13.17 -3.66 3.37
C ARG A 17 -13.89 -2.93 4.50
N TYR A 18 -13.13 -2.20 5.33
CA TYR A 18 -13.60 -1.39 6.44
C TYR A 18 -12.68 -0.16 6.57
N PRO A 19 -13.08 0.87 7.35
CA PRO A 19 -12.25 2.04 7.57
C PRO A 19 -10.92 1.69 8.24
N ILE A 20 -9.80 2.17 7.68
CA ILE A 20 -8.45 1.99 8.23
C ILE A 20 -7.76 3.35 8.23
N GLY A 21 -7.16 3.73 9.36
CA GLY A 21 -6.55 5.06 9.54
C GLY A 21 -5.53 5.41 8.45
N GLY A 22 -4.56 4.51 8.22
CA GLY A 22 -3.53 4.75 7.21
C GLY A 22 -4.05 4.84 5.77
N TYR A 23 -5.16 4.17 5.47
CA TYR A 23 -5.84 4.27 4.17
C TYR A 23 -6.54 5.62 4.02
N ARG A 24 -7.19 6.10 5.08
CA ARG A 24 -7.84 7.41 5.09
C ARG A 24 -6.85 8.53 4.78
N VAL A 25 -5.64 8.48 5.36
CA VAL A 25 -4.57 9.45 5.08
C VAL A 25 -4.17 9.41 3.59
N VAL A 26 -3.97 8.22 3.03
CA VAL A 26 -3.61 8.06 1.61
C VAL A 26 -4.69 8.61 0.69
N TYR A 27 -5.96 8.32 0.96
CA TYR A 27 -7.06 8.85 0.17
C TYR A 27 -7.22 10.37 0.29
N GLU A 28 -6.99 10.93 1.48
CA GLU A 28 -6.97 12.38 1.66
C GLU A 28 -5.84 13.04 0.86
N TYR A 29 -4.64 12.45 0.85
CA TYR A 29 -3.54 12.93 0.02
C TYR A 29 -3.83 12.79 -1.46
N ALA A 30 -4.44 11.69 -1.89
CA ALA A 30 -4.85 11.50 -3.28
C ALA A 30 -5.83 12.58 -3.73
N ASN A 31 -6.88 12.85 -2.94
CA ASN A 31 -7.84 13.92 -3.20
C ASN A 31 -7.16 15.29 -3.31
N ARG A 32 -6.28 15.63 -2.35
CA ARG A 32 -5.57 16.92 -2.34
C ARG A 32 -4.59 17.09 -3.50
N LEU A 33 -3.93 16.02 -3.92
CA LEU A 33 -3.03 16.04 -5.07
C LEU A 33 -3.81 16.21 -6.38
N VAL A 34 -4.93 15.52 -6.52
CA VAL A 34 -5.84 15.71 -7.66
C VAL A 34 -6.40 17.13 -7.69
N ALA A 35 -6.81 17.69 -6.55
CA ALA A 35 -7.29 19.08 -6.45
C ALA A 35 -6.22 20.11 -6.85
N ARG A 36 -4.94 19.76 -6.72
CA ARG A 36 -3.79 20.56 -7.18
C ARG A 36 -3.42 20.33 -8.65
N GLY A 37 -4.17 19.49 -9.37
CA GLY A 37 -3.97 19.22 -10.80
C GLY A 37 -3.04 18.04 -11.12
N HIS A 38 -2.64 17.24 -10.14
CA HIS A 38 -1.85 16.03 -10.38
C HIS A 38 -2.74 14.87 -10.84
N ARG A 39 -2.16 13.90 -11.56
CA ARG A 39 -2.80 12.64 -11.92
C ARG A 39 -2.44 11.60 -10.87
N VAL A 40 -3.42 11.08 -10.15
CA VAL A 40 -3.17 10.17 -9.03
C VAL A 40 -3.77 8.80 -9.29
N SER A 41 -2.97 7.77 -9.06
CA SER A 41 -3.45 6.39 -8.95
C SER A 41 -3.26 5.88 -7.52
N VAL A 42 -4.18 5.03 -7.08
CA VAL A 42 -4.04 4.30 -5.81
C VAL A 42 -4.13 2.81 -6.11
N LEU A 43 -2.97 2.14 -6.08
CA LEU A 43 -2.87 0.71 -6.22
C LEU A 43 -3.10 0.03 -4.88
N GLN A 44 -4.06 -0.87 -4.85
CA GLN A 44 -4.35 -1.74 -3.74
C GLN A 44 -3.96 -3.15 -4.17
N ALA A 45 -3.01 -3.75 -3.48
CA ALA A 45 -2.55 -5.10 -3.76
C ALA A 45 -3.38 -6.11 -2.96
N ARG A 46 -3.92 -7.15 -3.59
CA ARG A 46 -4.62 -8.24 -2.87
C ARG A 46 -3.66 -9.03 -1.99
N ARG A 47 -2.45 -9.26 -2.50
CA ARG A 47 -1.38 -9.99 -1.83
C ARG A 47 -0.12 -9.15 -1.82
N ILE A 48 0.56 -9.14 -0.69
CA ILE A 48 1.90 -8.54 -0.53
C ILE A 48 2.90 -9.64 -0.16
N PRO A 49 4.17 -9.50 -0.55
CA PRO A 49 5.23 -10.39 -0.08
C PRO A 49 5.19 -10.50 1.46
N ASN A 50 5.50 -11.70 1.98
CA ASN A 50 5.59 -11.98 3.41
C ASN A 50 4.29 -11.86 4.23
N ARG A 51 3.12 -12.12 3.62
CA ARG A 51 1.99 -12.62 4.42
C ARG A 51 2.46 -13.90 5.11
N GLY A 52 2.74 -13.82 6.41
CA GLY A 52 3.31 -14.91 7.20
C GLY A 52 2.65 -16.27 6.92
N PRO A 53 3.43 -17.37 6.96
CA PRO A 53 2.89 -18.70 6.74
C PRO A 53 1.82 -19.01 7.80
N ILE A 54 0.74 -19.67 7.38
CA ILE A 54 -0.24 -20.21 8.34
C ILE A 54 0.42 -21.47 8.94
N PRO A 55 0.56 -21.58 10.29
CA PRO A 55 1.18 -22.73 10.92
C PRO A 55 0.60 -24.06 10.42
N ALA A 56 1.47 -25.06 10.22
CA ALA A 56 1.06 -26.40 9.83
C ALA A 56 0.11 -26.97 10.92
N GLY A 57 -1.15 -27.22 10.55
CA GLY A 57 -2.19 -27.71 11.48
C GLY A 57 -3.45 -26.83 11.51
N PHE A 58 -3.34 -25.54 11.16
CA PHE A 58 -4.46 -24.60 11.15
C PHE A 58 -5.31 -24.69 9.86
N ARG A 59 -6.00 -25.82 9.68
CA ARG A 59 -6.91 -26.07 8.53
C ARG A 59 -7.95 -24.95 8.34
N LEU A 60 -8.53 -24.48 9.45
CA LEU A 60 -9.51 -23.38 9.44
C LEU A 60 -8.91 -22.05 8.96
N GLY A 61 -7.66 -21.76 9.34
CA GLY A 61 -6.93 -20.58 8.87
C GLY A 61 -6.68 -20.60 7.37
N ARG A 62 -6.30 -21.76 6.82
CA ARG A 62 -6.12 -21.95 5.36
C ARG A 62 -7.42 -21.78 4.60
N LEU A 63 -8.51 -22.36 5.10
CA LEU A 63 -9.84 -22.24 4.49
C LEU A 63 -10.31 -20.79 4.49
N ARG A 64 -10.16 -20.07 5.61
CA ARG A 64 -10.47 -18.63 5.72
C ARG A 64 -9.65 -17.79 4.73
N ARG A 65 -8.35 -18.08 4.58
CA ARG A 65 -7.50 -17.37 3.61
C ARG A 65 -7.94 -17.64 2.17
N ALA A 66 -8.21 -18.89 1.81
CA ALA A 66 -8.70 -19.25 0.49
C ALA A 66 -10.05 -18.59 0.18
N ALA A 67 -10.98 -18.56 1.15
CA ALA A 67 -12.25 -17.86 1.02
C ALA A 67 -12.07 -16.35 0.85
N ALA A 68 -11.13 -15.72 1.59
CA ALA A 68 -10.81 -14.31 1.44
C ALA A 68 -10.24 -14.00 0.03
N ASP A 69 -9.30 -14.81 -0.44
CA ASP A 69 -8.70 -14.66 -1.78
C ASP A 69 -9.71 -14.84 -2.91
N LEU A 70 -10.62 -15.83 -2.79
CA LEU A 70 -11.72 -16.07 -3.72
C LEU A 70 -12.68 -14.88 -3.72
N ARG A 71 -13.05 -14.38 -2.54
CA ARG A 71 -13.92 -13.21 -2.40
C ARG A 71 -13.28 -11.96 -3.00
N ASP A 72 -11.97 -11.77 -2.84
CA ASP A 72 -11.23 -10.66 -3.43
C ASP A 72 -11.09 -10.81 -4.97
N LEU A 73 -11.22 -12.03 -5.51
CA LEU A 73 -11.28 -12.27 -6.97
C LEU A 73 -12.65 -11.89 -7.55
N VAL A 74 -13.72 -12.20 -6.82
CA VAL A 74 -15.10 -12.04 -7.30
C VAL A 74 -15.65 -10.63 -7.00
N SER A 75 -15.14 -9.96 -5.97
CA SER A 75 -15.65 -8.65 -5.53
C SER A 75 -14.51 -7.71 -5.15
N LYS A 76 -14.34 -6.65 -5.96
CA LYS A 76 -13.50 -5.49 -5.65
C LYS A 76 -14.22 -4.62 -4.61
N PRO A 77 -13.57 -4.23 -3.49
CA PRO A 77 -14.21 -3.34 -2.53
C PRO A 77 -14.45 -1.96 -3.12
N ALA A 78 -15.61 -1.39 -2.81
CA ALA A 78 -15.83 0.04 -2.96
C ALA A 78 -15.47 0.74 -1.65
N VAL A 79 -14.71 1.84 -1.74
CA VAL A 79 -14.43 2.71 -0.59
C VAL A 79 -15.69 3.53 -0.30
N ARG A 80 -16.63 2.96 0.48
CA ARG A 80 -17.93 3.61 0.80
C ARG A 80 -17.91 4.42 2.09
N TRP A 81 -16.84 4.33 2.86
CA TRP A 81 -16.71 4.95 4.18
C TRP A 81 -16.05 6.33 4.15
N MET A 82 -15.59 6.78 2.98
CA MET A 82 -15.19 8.17 2.75
C MET A 82 -15.32 8.51 1.27
N THR A 83 -15.36 9.80 0.97
CA THR A 83 -15.34 10.29 -0.41
C THR A 83 -13.92 10.26 -0.97
N VAL A 84 -13.74 9.57 -2.08
CA VAL A 84 -12.54 9.63 -2.91
C VAL A 84 -12.94 10.37 -4.20
N ASP A 85 -12.18 11.38 -4.59
CA ASP A 85 -12.40 12.15 -5.81
C ASP A 85 -12.39 11.21 -7.02
N GLU A 86 -13.38 11.33 -7.91
CA GLU A 86 -13.58 10.44 -9.05
C GLU A 86 -12.40 10.42 -10.04
N ARG A 87 -11.58 11.48 -10.03
CA ARG A 87 -10.36 11.57 -10.85
C ARG A 87 -9.21 10.74 -10.28
N VAL A 88 -9.30 10.26 -9.04
CA VAL A 88 -8.32 9.32 -8.47
C VAL A 88 -8.55 7.95 -9.10
N ARG A 89 -7.54 7.45 -9.81
CA ARG A 89 -7.61 6.13 -10.45
C ARG A 89 -7.38 5.02 -9.42
N MET A 90 -8.46 4.35 -9.02
CA MET A 90 -8.39 3.21 -8.11
C MET A 90 -7.99 1.93 -8.86
N LEU A 91 -6.82 1.37 -8.54
CA LEU A 91 -6.28 0.15 -9.14
C LEU A 91 -6.36 -1.00 -8.14
N PHE A 92 -6.98 -2.11 -8.55
CA PHE A 92 -7.06 -3.33 -7.74
C PHE A 92 -6.27 -4.42 -8.44
N ALA A 93 -5.09 -4.73 -7.88
CA ALA A 93 -4.13 -5.66 -8.46
C ALA A 93 -4.04 -6.96 -7.64
N PRO A 94 -3.65 -8.09 -8.26
CA PRO A 94 -3.47 -9.35 -7.55
C PRO A 94 -2.30 -9.28 -6.54
N ASN A 95 -1.29 -8.48 -6.82
CA ASN A 95 -0.14 -8.22 -5.95
C ASN A 95 0.40 -6.79 -6.13
N ALA A 96 1.53 -6.49 -5.48
CA ALA A 96 2.25 -5.23 -5.58
C ALA A 96 3.47 -5.34 -6.51
N ASP A 97 3.36 -6.09 -7.60
CA ASP A 97 4.41 -6.17 -8.61
C ASP A 97 4.38 -4.92 -9.51
N GLU A 98 5.54 -4.54 -10.05
CA GLU A 98 5.70 -3.29 -10.81
C GLU A 98 4.87 -3.23 -12.08
N ASP A 99 4.55 -4.38 -12.69
CA ASP A 99 3.72 -4.49 -13.91
C ASP A 99 2.29 -3.96 -13.71
N HIS A 100 1.84 -3.85 -12.46
CA HIS A 100 0.54 -3.28 -12.12
C HIS A 100 0.60 -1.78 -11.81
N VAL A 101 1.80 -1.23 -11.70
CA VAL A 101 2.04 0.18 -11.39
C VAL A 101 2.19 0.95 -12.71
N PRO A 102 1.35 1.96 -12.96
CA PRO A 102 1.50 2.78 -14.17
C PRO A 102 2.77 3.63 -14.08
N ASP A 103 3.38 3.87 -15.23
CA ASP A 103 4.53 4.76 -15.36
C ASP A 103 4.19 6.16 -14.83
N GLY A 104 5.16 6.77 -14.17
CA GLY A 104 4.89 7.91 -13.32
C GLY A 104 6.12 8.72 -12.98
N ASP A 105 5.89 9.80 -12.25
CA ASP A 105 6.95 10.70 -11.79
C ASP A 105 7.29 10.42 -10.31
N ALA A 106 6.33 9.85 -9.56
CA ALA A 106 6.51 9.41 -8.19
C ALA A 106 5.69 8.15 -7.86
N VAL A 107 6.27 7.27 -7.05
CA VAL A 107 5.62 6.11 -6.46
C VAL A 107 5.82 6.10 -4.95
N VAL A 108 4.75 5.91 -4.19
CA VAL A 108 4.72 6.09 -2.73
C VAL A 108 4.32 4.77 -2.07
N ALA A 109 5.28 4.17 -1.36
CA ALA A 109 5.01 3.09 -0.40
C ALA A 109 4.30 3.64 0.83
N THR A 110 3.35 2.88 1.38
CA THR A 110 2.47 3.31 2.49
C THR A 110 2.49 2.38 3.71
N ALA A 111 3.20 1.25 3.57
CA ALA A 111 3.46 0.25 4.59
C ALA A 111 4.84 -0.38 4.35
N TRP A 112 5.44 -1.00 5.35
CA TRP A 112 6.77 -1.62 5.27
C TRP A 112 6.86 -2.68 4.17
N GLN A 113 5.81 -3.48 3.96
CA GLN A 113 5.81 -4.48 2.88
C GLN A 113 5.81 -3.83 1.51
N THR A 114 5.09 -2.72 1.34
CA THR A 114 5.06 -1.97 0.08
C THR A 114 6.37 -1.23 -0.16
N ALA A 115 7.10 -0.85 0.88
CA ALA A 115 8.42 -0.23 0.75
C ALA A 115 9.43 -1.20 0.14
N GLU A 116 9.38 -2.49 0.52
CA GLU A 116 10.21 -3.53 -0.10
C GLU A 116 9.94 -3.69 -1.60
N CYS A 117 8.67 -3.60 -2.02
CA CYS A 117 8.27 -3.63 -3.43
C CYS A 117 8.79 -2.38 -4.16
N VAL A 118 8.41 -1.19 -3.67
CA VAL A 118 8.71 0.09 -4.34
C VAL A 118 10.20 0.35 -4.47
N ALA A 119 11.02 -0.10 -3.51
CA ALA A 119 12.47 0.03 -3.60
C ALA A 119 13.12 -0.78 -4.73
N ARG A 120 12.39 -1.72 -5.35
CA ARG A 120 12.88 -2.57 -6.44
C ARG A 120 12.32 -2.20 -7.80
N TYR A 121 11.36 -1.27 -7.87
CA TYR A 121 10.73 -0.90 -9.13
C TYR A 121 11.73 -0.22 -10.07
N ALA A 122 11.52 -0.43 -11.37
CA ALA A 122 12.19 0.30 -12.42
C ALA A 122 11.93 1.82 -12.32
N SER A 123 12.86 2.60 -12.88
CA SER A 123 12.85 4.06 -12.79
C SER A 123 11.68 4.72 -13.55
N ASP A 124 11.04 4.00 -14.48
CA ASP A 124 9.85 4.43 -15.22
C ASP A 124 8.60 4.57 -14.33
N LYS A 125 8.57 3.90 -13.16
CA LYS A 125 7.53 4.08 -12.14
C LYS A 125 7.68 5.39 -11.36
N GLY A 126 8.77 6.11 -11.62
CA GLY A 126 9.09 7.39 -11.03
C GLY A 126 9.89 7.26 -9.74
N ARG A 127 10.14 8.41 -9.11
CA ARG A 127 10.95 8.45 -7.90
C ARG A 127 10.23 7.77 -6.74
N GLY A 128 10.94 6.89 -6.02
CA GLY A 128 10.43 6.17 -4.86
C GLY A 128 10.35 7.02 -3.58
N TYR A 129 9.19 6.99 -2.94
CA TYR A 129 8.92 7.59 -1.63
C TYR A 129 8.37 6.55 -0.66
N TYR A 130 8.56 6.80 0.64
CA TYR A 130 8.00 5.98 1.70
C TYR A 130 7.28 6.87 2.71
N LEU A 131 5.95 6.80 2.70
CA LEU A 131 5.07 7.45 3.68
C LEU A 131 5.02 6.60 4.95
N ILE A 132 5.70 7.06 6.00
CA ILE A 132 5.76 6.41 7.31
C ILE A 132 4.75 7.10 8.21
N GLN A 133 3.73 6.37 8.64
CA GLN A 133 2.60 6.90 9.42
C GLN A 133 2.67 6.51 10.91
N GLY A 134 3.71 5.79 11.30
CA GLY A 134 3.91 5.25 12.64
C GLY A 134 4.84 4.05 12.64
N VAL A 135 5.16 3.55 13.81
CA VAL A 135 6.01 2.37 13.99
C VAL A 135 5.18 1.10 13.79
N GLU A 136 5.24 0.52 12.60
CA GLU A 136 4.27 -0.48 12.11
C GLU A 136 4.28 -1.83 12.87
N TYR A 137 5.34 -2.15 13.63
CA TYR A 137 5.37 -3.35 14.47
C TYR A 137 4.55 -3.21 15.76
N LEU A 138 4.35 -1.98 16.28
CA LEU A 138 3.55 -1.74 17.49
C LEU A 138 2.07 -2.10 17.32
N PHE A 139 1.59 -2.16 16.08
CA PHE A 139 0.21 -2.51 15.74
C PHE A 139 0.02 -4.01 15.45
N GLN A 140 1.10 -4.79 15.47
CA GLN A 140 1.06 -6.21 15.15
C GLN A 140 1.15 -7.08 16.41
N HIS A 141 1.95 -6.74 17.43
CA HIS A 141 2.08 -7.51 18.68
C HIS A 141 2.50 -6.65 19.89
N THR A 142 2.04 -7.02 21.10
CA THR A 142 2.17 -6.24 22.35
C THR A 142 3.38 -6.60 23.25
N ASP A 143 4.19 -7.62 22.93
CA ASP A 143 5.23 -8.13 23.85
C ASP A 143 6.69 -7.90 23.42
N GLY A 144 6.94 -7.22 22.30
CA GLY A 144 8.29 -6.81 21.88
C GLY A 144 9.22 -7.93 21.40
N SER A 145 8.74 -9.19 21.32
CA SER A 145 9.53 -10.36 20.92
C SER A 145 9.45 -10.69 19.40
N ASP A 146 9.21 -9.68 18.56
CA ASP A 146 8.74 -9.87 17.18
C ASP A 146 9.86 -10.11 16.15
N PRO A 147 9.86 -11.23 15.39
CA PRO A 147 10.76 -11.44 14.24
C PRO A 147 10.59 -10.44 13.09
N ILE A 148 9.53 -9.61 13.09
CA ILE A 148 9.25 -8.61 12.06
C ILE A 148 9.99 -7.29 12.32
N THR A 149 10.31 -6.95 13.57
CA THR A 149 10.95 -5.67 13.94
C THR A 149 12.23 -5.39 13.14
N PRO A 150 13.22 -6.30 13.06
CA PRO A 150 14.45 -6.05 12.30
C PRO A 150 14.18 -5.78 10.80
N ARG A 151 13.12 -6.39 10.26
CA ARG A 151 12.74 -6.23 8.86
C ARG A 151 12.07 -4.88 8.61
N VAL A 152 11.17 -4.44 9.50
CA VAL A 152 10.58 -3.09 9.46
C VAL A 152 11.68 -2.04 9.55
N GLU A 153 12.62 -2.19 10.49
CA GLU A 153 13.76 -1.27 10.61
C GLU A 153 14.65 -1.27 9.36
N ALA A 154 14.85 -2.42 8.72
CA ALA A 154 15.57 -2.49 7.46
C ALA A 154 14.88 -1.67 6.35
N THR A 155 13.55 -1.54 6.37
CA THR A 155 12.84 -0.71 5.38
C THR A 155 13.15 0.78 5.49
N TRP A 156 13.54 1.26 6.68
CA TRP A 156 13.96 2.66 6.87
C TRP A 156 15.31 2.95 6.19
N ARG A 157 16.12 1.94 5.92
CA ARG A 157 17.41 2.05 5.21
C ARG A 157 17.28 1.93 3.69
N LEU A 158 16.09 1.59 3.16
CA LEU A 158 15.86 1.48 1.71
C LEU A 158 16.12 2.82 0.99
N PRO A 159 16.49 2.81 -0.29
CA PRO A 159 16.80 4.01 -1.09
C PRO A 159 15.54 4.81 -1.50
N LEU A 160 14.55 4.89 -0.62
CA LEU A 160 13.33 5.68 -0.78
C LEU A 160 13.45 7.02 -0.05
N LYS A 161 12.84 8.08 -0.59
CA LYS A 161 12.70 9.35 0.13
C LYS A 161 11.60 9.24 1.19
N LYS A 162 11.95 9.46 2.46
CA LYS A 162 11.03 9.30 3.58
C LYS A 162 10.13 10.53 3.71
N VAL A 163 8.85 10.28 3.93
CA VAL A 163 7.84 11.26 4.32
C VAL A 163 7.24 10.73 5.61
N ALA A 164 7.71 11.23 6.75
CA ALA A 164 7.22 10.82 8.06
C ALA A 164 6.23 11.87 8.58
N VAL A 165 5.14 11.41 9.19
CA VAL A 165 4.08 12.24 9.79
C VAL A 165 3.75 11.75 11.19
#